data_AF-A0A7W8F653-F1
#
_entry.id   AF-A0A7W8F653-F1
#
_cell.length_a   1.000
_cell.length_b   1.000
_cell.length_c   1.000
_cell.angle_alpha   90.00
_cell.angle_beta   90.00
_cell.angle_gamma   90.00
#
_symmetry.space_group_name_H-M   'P 1'
#
loop_
_entity.id
_entity.type
_entity.pdbx_description
1 polymer ?
#
loop_
_entity_poly.entity_id
_entity_poly.type
_entity_poly.pdbx_seq_one_letter_code
_entity_poly.pdbx_strand_id
1 'polypeptide(L)'
;MFERFTLNARMTVIRAQQEARELGHPWIGSEHLMLGLVAEKDAPLLAPARLGVTYEAYRPAVLAAADGGLGLAEEDREALTGAGIDLAAVRAHFERNHAPAAAAPAAAPVPAPEPARRGWLPFGRRKAAVPAPGPAPASTVVPGLAPDAHLPFTGHGTRALEAASKVMLAQPDDRITLAHVMLGLLTPGDELLARTLQRVGTDIEPLRAAVLADLGQVA
;
A
#
# COMPACT_ATOMS: atom_id res chain seq x y z
N MET A 1 10.29 0.38 12.88
CA MET A 1 9.01 -0.35 12.65
C MET A 1 9.20 -1.86 12.76
N PHE A 2 10.17 -2.47 12.06
CA PHE A 2 10.26 -3.94 11.94
C PHE A 2 11.07 -4.68 13.02
N GLU A 3 11.53 -4.01 14.08
CA GLU A 3 12.37 -4.62 15.14
C GLU A 3 11.70 -5.82 15.82
N ARG A 4 10.38 -5.76 15.99
CA ARG A 4 9.56 -6.80 16.61
C ARG A 4 9.16 -7.91 15.64
N PHE A 5 9.38 -7.75 14.34
CA PHE A 5 9.01 -8.77 13.35
C PHE A 5 9.95 -9.96 13.47
N THR A 6 9.38 -11.17 13.46
CA THR A 6 10.13 -12.41 13.24
C THR A 6 10.89 -12.36 11.91
N LEU A 7 11.88 -13.26 11.74
CA LEU A 7 12.63 -13.33 10.48
C LEU A 7 11.69 -13.48 9.28
N ASN A 8 10.77 -14.44 9.35
CA ASN A 8 9.84 -14.74 8.26
C ASN A 8 8.87 -13.58 7.99
N ALA A 9 8.41 -12.89 9.04
CA ALA A 9 7.59 -11.68 8.88
C ALA A 9 8.37 -10.53 8.21
N ARG A 10 9.68 -10.39 8.46
CA ARG A 10 10.52 -9.42 7.72
C ARG A 10 10.75 -9.87 6.27
N MET A 11 10.96 -11.16 6.04
CA MET A 11 11.13 -11.72 4.70
C MET A 11 9.89 -11.51 3.83
N THR A 12 8.69 -11.61 4.40
CA THR A 12 7.44 -11.25 3.74
C THR A 12 7.48 -9.84 3.15
N VAL A 13 7.98 -8.86 3.92
CA VAL A 13 8.05 -7.45 3.48
C VAL A 13 9.08 -7.27 2.37
N ILE A 14 10.27 -7.88 2.52
CA ILE A 14 11.32 -7.86 1.50
C ILE A 14 10.82 -8.49 0.20
N ARG A 15 10.11 -9.61 0.30
CA ARG A 15 9.53 -10.27 -0.86
C ARG A 15 8.40 -9.45 -1.47
N ALA A 16 7.55 -8.81 -0.69
CA ALA A 16 6.52 -7.91 -1.20
C ALA A 16 7.12 -6.77 -2.04
N GLN A 17 8.25 -6.21 -1.60
CA GLN A 17 8.99 -5.24 -2.39
C GLN A 17 9.50 -5.83 -3.71
N GLN A 18 10.02 -7.05 -3.68
CA GLN A 18 10.47 -7.74 -4.89
C GLN A 18 9.31 -8.01 -5.86
N GLU A 19 8.16 -8.48 -5.37
CA GLU A 19 6.97 -8.70 -6.19
C GLU A 19 6.48 -7.39 -6.82
N ALA A 20 6.41 -6.29 -6.04
CA ALA A 20 6.05 -4.98 -6.57
C ALA A 20 7.00 -4.54 -7.70
N ARG A 21 8.32 -4.76 -7.55
CA ARG A 21 9.30 -4.46 -8.60
C ARG A 21 9.12 -5.33 -9.84
N GLU A 22 8.96 -6.64 -9.66
CA GLU A 22 8.76 -7.59 -10.76
C GLU A 22 7.49 -7.29 -11.56
N LEU A 23 6.45 -6.80 -10.88
CA LEU A 23 5.20 -6.37 -11.49
C LEU A 23 5.28 -4.93 -12.06
N GLY A 24 6.39 -4.21 -11.85
CA GLY A 24 6.54 -2.81 -12.28
C GLY A 24 5.67 -1.83 -11.49
N HIS A 25 5.19 -2.22 -10.31
CA HIS A 25 4.35 -1.40 -9.45
C HIS A 25 5.23 -0.46 -8.58
N PRO A 26 4.99 0.87 -8.62
CA PRO A 26 5.84 1.84 -7.91
C PRO A 26 5.51 2.00 -6.41
N TRP A 27 4.59 1.18 -5.88
CA TRP A 27 4.24 1.12 -4.45
C TRP A 27 4.04 -0.31 -3.97
N ILE A 28 4.26 -0.54 -2.67
CA ILE A 28 3.96 -1.82 -2.00
C ILE A 28 2.54 -1.74 -1.39
N GLY A 29 1.57 -2.41 -2.03
CA GLY A 29 0.22 -2.59 -1.50
C GLY A 29 0.04 -3.87 -0.69
N SER A 30 -1.18 -4.08 -0.21
CA SER A 30 -1.58 -5.26 0.56
C SER A 30 -1.50 -6.55 -0.27
N GLU A 31 -1.75 -6.45 -1.58
CA GLU A 31 -1.61 -7.53 -2.55
C GLU A 31 -0.16 -8.02 -2.67
N HIS A 32 0.82 -7.11 -2.63
CA HIS A 32 2.23 -7.49 -2.60
C HIS A 32 2.63 -8.10 -1.27
N LEU A 33 2.13 -7.55 -0.16
CA LEU A 33 2.37 -8.11 1.18
C LEU A 33 1.79 -9.53 1.29
N MET A 34 0.59 -9.76 0.74
CA MET A 34 -0.01 -11.07 0.67
C MET A 34 0.84 -12.02 -0.19
N LEU A 35 1.29 -11.60 -1.38
CA LEU A 35 2.21 -12.39 -2.22
C LEU A 35 3.50 -12.77 -1.49
N GLY A 36 4.09 -11.79 -0.79
CA GLY A 36 5.28 -12.02 0.03
C GLY A 36 5.04 -13.05 1.12
N LEU A 37 3.84 -13.06 1.72
CA LEU A 37 3.47 -13.95 2.81
C LEU A 37 3.21 -15.38 2.31
N VAL A 38 2.40 -15.55 1.26
CA VAL A 38 2.02 -16.89 0.77
C VAL A 38 3.15 -17.60 0.03
N ALA A 39 4.22 -16.88 -0.29
CA ALA A 39 5.44 -17.43 -0.86
C ALA A 39 6.46 -17.89 0.19
N GLU A 40 6.20 -17.69 1.48
CA GLU A 40 7.08 -18.09 2.56
C GLU A 40 7.03 -19.62 2.73
N LYS A 41 8.14 -20.30 2.39
CA LYS A 41 8.20 -21.77 2.32
C LYS A 41 8.63 -22.40 3.63
N ASP A 42 9.41 -21.68 4.44
CA ASP A 42 10.02 -22.24 5.65
C ASP A 42 9.09 -22.09 6.88
N ALA A 43 8.03 -21.28 6.77
CA ALA A 43 6.99 -21.18 7.78
C ALA A 43 5.63 -20.86 7.14
N PRO A 44 5.06 -21.77 6.35
CA PRO A 44 3.78 -21.53 5.71
C PRO A 44 2.66 -21.43 6.75
N LEU A 45 1.76 -20.45 6.59
CA LEU A 45 0.50 -20.45 7.32
C LEU A 45 -0.41 -21.53 6.73
N LEU A 46 -1.03 -22.32 7.61
CA LEU A 46 -1.85 -23.45 7.19
C LEU A 46 -3.22 -23.00 6.63
N ALA A 47 -3.87 -22.01 7.23
CA ALA A 47 -5.16 -21.48 6.79
C ALA A 47 -5.20 -20.98 5.34
N PRO A 48 -4.26 -20.14 4.85
CA PRO A 48 -4.21 -19.74 3.44
C PRO A 48 -4.16 -20.94 2.49
N ALA A 49 -3.26 -21.90 2.76
CA ALA A 49 -3.12 -23.10 1.93
C ALA A 49 -4.40 -23.96 1.91
N ARG A 50 -5.05 -24.14 3.08
CA ARG A 50 -6.34 -24.85 3.18
C ARG A 50 -7.46 -24.21 2.36
N LEU A 51 -7.44 -22.89 2.20
CA LEU A 51 -8.43 -22.13 1.43
C LEU A 51 -7.99 -21.84 0.00
N GLY A 52 -6.94 -22.50 -0.49
CA GLY A 52 -6.45 -22.34 -1.87
C GLY A 52 -5.68 -21.04 -2.13
N VAL A 53 -5.42 -20.24 -1.09
CA VAL A 53 -4.60 -19.03 -1.17
C VAL A 53 -3.12 -19.40 -1.13
N THR A 54 -2.64 -19.97 -2.23
CA THR A 54 -1.22 -20.24 -2.47
C THR A 54 -0.60 -19.18 -3.36
N TYR A 55 0.73 -19.11 -3.39
CA TYR A 55 1.43 -18.19 -4.27
C TYR A 55 1.06 -18.38 -5.75
N GLU A 56 0.98 -19.64 -6.19
CA GLU A 56 0.69 -20.04 -7.56
C GLU A 56 -0.72 -19.63 -8.00
N ALA A 57 -1.68 -19.65 -7.07
CA ALA A 57 -3.06 -19.20 -7.33
C ALA A 57 -3.21 -17.68 -7.18
N TYR A 58 -2.51 -17.08 -6.21
CA TYR A 58 -2.69 -15.68 -5.86
C TYR A 58 -1.96 -14.70 -6.80
N ARG A 59 -0.76 -15.03 -7.28
CA ARG A 59 -0.01 -14.19 -8.24
C ARG A 59 -0.76 -13.89 -9.54
N PRO A 60 -1.36 -14.87 -10.25
CA PRO A 60 -2.16 -14.56 -11.43
C PRO A 60 -3.44 -13.79 -11.09
N ALA A 61 -4.01 -13.97 -9.90
CA ALA A 61 -5.17 -13.18 -9.47
C ALA A 61 -4.81 -11.70 -9.26
N VAL A 62 -3.62 -11.39 -8.72
CA VAL A 62 -3.11 -10.02 -8.59
C VAL A 62 -2.93 -9.38 -9.97
N LEU A 63 -2.32 -10.10 -10.91
CA LEU A 63 -2.16 -9.64 -12.29
C LEU A 63 -3.51 -9.34 -12.95
N ALA A 64 -4.46 -10.26 -12.85
CA ALA A 64 -5.80 -10.08 -13.40
C ALA A 64 -6.59 -8.94 -12.72
N ALA A 65 -6.29 -8.63 -11.46
CA ALA A 65 -6.87 -7.47 -10.77
C ALA A 65 -6.22 -6.16 -11.19
N ALA A 66 -4.93 -6.17 -11.53
CA ALA A 66 -4.16 -5.01 -12.01
C ALA A 66 -4.44 -4.65 -13.47
N ASP A 67 -4.59 -5.66 -14.35
CA ASP A 67 -4.93 -5.50 -15.78
C ASP A 67 -6.32 -4.87 -15.99
N GLY A 68 -7.15 -4.84 -14.94
CA GLY A 68 -8.43 -4.16 -14.90
C GLY A 68 -8.35 -2.62 -14.85
N GLY A 69 -7.16 -2.02 -14.67
CA GLY A 69 -6.80 -0.59 -14.84
C GLY A 69 -7.52 0.46 -14.00
N LEU A 70 -8.82 0.32 -13.76
CA LEU A 70 -9.69 1.12 -12.90
C LEU A 70 -10.82 0.27 -12.30
N GLY A 71 -10.89 -1.03 -12.59
CA GLY A 71 -12.01 -1.90 -12.18
C GLY A 71 -13.34 -1.58 -12.88
N LEU A 72 -13.31 -0.72 -13.89
CA LEU A 72 -14.49 -0.32 -14.67
C LEU A 72 -14.82 -1.41 -15.69
N ALA A 73 -16.10 -1.74 -15.87
CA ALA A 73 -16.52 -2.50 -17.03
C ALA A 73 -16.21 -1.69 -18.31
N GLU A 74 -16.17 -2.35 -19.47
CA GLU A 74 -16.01 -1.63 -20.75
C GLU A 74 -17.13 -0.59 -20.93
N GLU A 75 -18.34 -0.94 -20.51
CA GLU A 75 -19.50 -0.05 -20.45
C GLU A 75 -19.28 1.18 -19.56
N ASP A 76 -18.64 1.02 -18.40
CA ASP A 76 -18.34 2.13 -17.50
C ASP A 76 -17.24 3.05 -18.06
N ARG A 77 -16.26 2.49 -18.77
CA ARG A 77 -15.23 3.27 -19.49
C ARG A 77 -15.86 4.11 -20.58
N GLU A 78 -16.78 3.51 -21.33
CA GLU A 78 -17.49 4.18 -22.41
C GLU A 78 -18.43 5.26 -21.86
N ALA A 79 -19.11 5.00 -20.74
CA ALA A 79 -19.94 5.98 -20.04
C ALA A 79 -19.14 7.17 -19.52
N LEU A 80 -17.97 6.94 -18.91
CA LEU A 80 -17.09 8.02 -18.45
C LEU A 80 -16.51 8.82 -19.63
N THR A 81 -16.14 8.15 -20.72
CA THR A 81 -15.69 8.81 -21.95
C THR A 81 -16.81 9.66 -22.55
N GLY A 82 -18.03 9.13 -22.61
CA GLY A 82 -19.24 9.84 -23.05
C GLY A 82 -19.62 11.01 -22.13
N ALA A 83 -19.32 10.92 -20.83
CA ALA A 83 -19.44 12.02 -19.87
C ALA A 83 -18.30 13.06 -19.99
N GLY A 84 -17.34 12.87 -20.91
CA GLY A 84 -16.23 13.78 -21.16
C GLY A 84 -15.02 13.58 -20.23
N ILE A 85 -14.97 12.49 -19.47
CA ILE A 85 -13.82 12.11 -18.65
C ILE A 85 -12.89 11.26 -19.49
N ASP A 86 -11.88 11.89 -20.08
CA ASP A 86 -10.83 11.19 -20.83
C ASP A 86 -9.88 10.51 -19.84
N LEU A 87 -10.07 9.21 -19.65
CA LEU A 87 -9.24 8.38 -18.77
C LEU A 87 -7.79 8.30 -19.25
N ALA A 88 -7.53 8.40 -20.55
CA ALA A 88 -6.18 8.48 -21.09
C ALA A 88 -5.53 9.83 -20.75
N ALA A 89 -6.29 10.93 -20.76
CA ALA A 89 -5.82 12.22 -20.30
C ALA A 89 -5.67 12.32 -18.78
N VAL A 90 -6.54 11.68 -17.98
CA VAL A 90 -6.40 11.60 -16.51
C VAL A 90 -5.16 10.79 -16.15
N ARG A 91 -4.98 9.63 -16.80
CA ARG A 91 -3.76 8.83 -16.68
C ARG A 91 -2.55 9.62 -17.14
N ALA A 92 -2.58 10.26 -18.31
CA ALA A 92 -1.48 11.07 -18.82
C ALA A 92 -1.26 12.37 -18.02
N HIS A 93 -2.24 12.88 -17.28
CA HIS A 93 -2.09 14.02 -16.38
C HIS A 93 -1.47 13.58 -15.06
N PHE A 94 -1.91 12.43 -14.52
CA PHE A 94 -1.24 11.76 -13.43
C PHE A 94 0.20 11.45 -13.81
N GLU A 95 0.43 10.80 -14.96
CA GLU A 95 1.75 10.53 -15.50
C GLU A 95 2.51 11.83 -15.82
N ARG A 96 1.99 12.86 -16.48
CA ARG A 96 2.77 14.10 -16.74
C ARG A 96 3.16 14.86 -15.47
N ASN A 97 2.30 14.85 -14.46
CA ASN A 97 2.59 15.47 -13.17
C ASN A 97 3.39 14.53 -12.24
N HIS A 98 3.51 13.24 -12.59
CA HIS A 98 4.16 12.20 -11.80
C HIS A 98 5.07 11.26 -12.63
N ALA A 99 5.62 11.72 -13.77
CA ALA A 99 6.37 10.91 -14.73
C ALA A 99 7.83 10.75 -14.29
N PRO A 100 8.47 9.60 -14.60
CA PRO A 100 9.90 9.41 -14.38
C PRO A 100 10.69 10.47 -15.16
N ALA A 101 11.60 11.17 -14.48
CA ALA A 101 12.53 12.08 -15.11
C ALA A 101 13.50 11.29 -15.99
N ALA A 102 13.14 11.07 -17.26
CA ALA A 102 14.10 10.74 -18.29
C ALA A 102 14.87 12.03 -18.65
N ALA A 103 16.12 12.11 -18.18
CA ALA A 103 17.20 12.96 -18.66
C ALA A 103 16.86 14.45 -18.92
N ALA A 104 16.92 15.27 -17.86
CA ALA A 104 17.19 16.71 -18.00
C ALA A 104 18.59 17.01 -17.42
N PRO A 105 19.45 17.80 -18.10
CA PRO A 105 20.74 18.18 -17.55
C PRO A 105 20.54 19.03 -16.29
N ALA A 106 21.43 18.84 -15.32
CA ALA A 106 21.38 19.42 -13.98
C ALA A 106 20.97 20.90 -13.98
N ALA A 107 19.78 21.19 -13.44
CA ALA A 107 19.33 22.55 -13.20
C ALA A 107 20.02 23.13 -11.96
N ALA A 108 20.55 24.35 -12.11
CA ALA A 108 21.25 25.12 -11.08
C ALA A 108 20.39 25.37 -9.82
N PRO A 109 21.01 25.57 -8.64
CA PRO A 109 20.29 25.75 -7.39
C PRO A 109 19.45 27.04 -7.39
N VAL A 110 18.20 26.90 -6.95
CA VAL A 110 17.26 28.02 -6.73
C VAL A 110 17.70 28.81 -5.48
N PRO A 111 17.85 30.15 -5.54
CA PRO A 111 18.27 30.94 -4.38
C PRO A 111 17.17 31.02 -3.31
N ALA A 112 17.58 30.99 -2.04
CA ALA A 112 16.69 31.06 -0.88
C ALA A 112 16.00 32.44 -0.76
N PRO A 113 14.75 32.50 -0.24
CA PRO A 113 14.04 33.77 -0.07
C PRO A 113 14.61 34.60 1.09
N GLU A 114 14.76 35.90 0.87
CA GLU A 114 15.19 36.87 1.89
C GLU A 114 14.10 37.10 2.97
N PRO A 115 14.49 37.34 4.24
CA PRO A 115 13.54 37.60 5.31
C PRO A 115 12.88 38.97 5.16
N ALA A 116 11.54 38.98 5.12
CA ALA A 116 10.73 40.18 5.07
C ALA A 116 10.95 41.07 6.30
N ARG A 117 11.29 42.34 6.07
CA ARG A 117 11.45 43.37 7.10
C ARG A 117 10.13 43.63 7.82
N ARG A 118 10.15 43.53 9.15
CA ARG A 118 8.99 43.72 10.03
C ARG A 118 8.76 45.20 10.32
N GLY A 119 7.75 45.79 9.66
CA GLY A 119 7.26 47.14 9.97
C GLY A 119 6.26 47.12 11.15
N TRP A 120 6.42 48.07 12.07
CA TRP A 120 5.55 48.28 13.23
C TRP A 120 4.28 49.05 12.83
N LEU A 121 3.11 48.56 13.23
CA LEU A 121 1.83 49.28 13.14
C LEU A 121 1.15 49.23 14.52
N PRO A 122 0.77 50.38 15.12
CA PRO A 122 0.09 50.41 16.40
C PRO A 122 -1.45 50.37 16.21
N PHE A 123 -2.11 49.65 17.12
CA PHE A 123 -3.57 49.57 17.33
C PHE A 123 -4.44 49.03 16.18
N GLY A 124 -4.82 47.75 16.32
CA GLY A 124 -5.95 47.17 15.61
C GLY A 124 -6.18 45.72 16.01
N ARG A 125 -7.12 45.49 16.94
CA ARG A 125 -7.62 44.15 17.29
C ARG A 125 -8.05 43.43 16.00
N ARG A 126 -7.42 42.30 15.66
CA ARG A 126 -7.97 41.33 14.70
C ARG A 126 -8.03 39.97 15.37
N LYS A 127 -9.23 39.39 15.35
CA LYS A 127 -9.54 38.06 15.86
C LYS A 127 -8.55 37.03 15.29
N ALA A 128 -7.99 36.18 16.14
CA ALA A 128 -7.21 35.03 15.70
C ALA A 128 -8.13 34.12 14.87
N ALA A 129 -7.89 34.05 13.57
CA ALA A 129 -8.40 32.96 12.76
C ALA A 129 -7.62 31.70 13.17
N VAL A 130 -8.33 30.64 13.54
CA VAL A 130 -7.75 29.30 13.66
C VAL A 130 -7.16 28.96 12.29
N PRO A 131 -5.86 28.67 12.16
CA PRO A 131 -5.32 28.26 10.87
C PRO A 131 -6.00 26.96 10.46
N ALA A 132 -6.47 26.90 9.20
CA ALA A 132 -6.94 25.67 8.60
C ALA A 132 -5.88 24.56 8.78
N PRO A 133 -6.27 23.29 8.98
CA PRO A 133 -5.31 22.20 9.00
C PRO A 133 -4.50 22.26 7.71
N GLY A 134 -3.17 22.40 7.86
CA GLY A 134 -2.27 22.38 6.71
C GLY A 134 -2.44 21.07 5.94
N PRO A 135 -2.18 21.05 4.62
CA PRO A 135 -2.26 19.82 3.85
C PRO A 135 -1.37 18.76 4.52
N ALA A 136 -1.92 17.57 4.74
CA ALA A 136 -1.14 16.41 5.19
C ALA A 136 0.12 16.29 4.31
N PRO A 137 1.29 15.88 4.86
CA PRO A 137 2.51 15.83 4.07
C PRO A 137 2.26 14.95 2.85
N ALA A 138 2.36 15.56 1.67
CA ALA A 138 2.24 14.88 0.41
C ALA A 138 3.26 13.73 0.40
N SER A 139 2.76 12.52 0.21
CA SER A 139 3.57 11.34 0.00
C SER A 139 4.61 11.66 -1.07
N THR A 140 5.87 11.67 -0.68
CA THR A 140 7.01 11.93 -1.55
C THR A 140 7.03 10.83 -2.62
N VAL A 141 6.80 11.18 -3.88
CA VAL A 141 7.01 10.25 -5.00
C VAL A 141 8.26 10.68 -5.76
N VAL A 142 9.18 9.73 -5.84
CA VAL A 142 10.48 9.81 -6.50
C VAL A 142 10.31 9.31 -7.94
N PRO A 143 10.70 10.07 -8.96
CA PRO A 143 10.77 9.59 -10.35
C PRO A 143 12.06 8.80 -10.59
N GLY A 144 11.97 7.64 -11.25
CA GLY A 144 13.14 6.81 -11.58
C GLY A 144 13.72 6.09 -10.37
N LEU A 145 12.94 5.20 -9.76
CA LEU A 145 13.43 4.38 -8.67
C LEU A 145 14.61 3.55 -9.19
N ALA A 146 15.82 3.90 -8.77
CA ALA A 146 16.99 3.08 -9.00
C ALA A 146 16.64 1.61 -8.67
N PRO A 147 17.23 0.61 -9.35
CA PRO A 147 16.91 -0.80 -9.10
C PRO A 147 16.96 -1.18 -7.60
N ASP A 148 17.74 -0.45 -6.81
CA ASP A 148 17.90 -0.66 -5.36
C ASP A 148 17.06 0.26 -4.45
N ALA A 149 16.34 1.26 -4.98
CA ALA A 149 15.66 2.22 -4.13
C ALA A 149 14.40 1.63 -3.47
N HIS A 150 14.17 2.04 -2.22
CA HIS A 150 13.12 1.50 -1.35
C HIS A 150 11.75 1.94 -1.85
N LEU A 151 10.85 0.99 -2.16
CA LEU A 151 9.49 1.30 -2.60
C LEU A 151 8.65 1.78 -1.40
N PRO A 152 7.91 2.90 -1.51
CA PRO A 152 6.98 3.30 -0.46
C PRO A 152 5.77 2.38 -0.39
N PHE A 153 5.17 2.24 0.80
CA PHE A 153 3.91 1.51 0.98
C PHE A 153 2.71 2.37 0.58
N THR A 154 1.64 1.72 0.10
CA THR A 154 0.33 2.37 -0.02
C THR A 154 -0.29 2.61 1.36
N GLY A 155 -1.32 3.45 1.45
CA GLY A 155 -2.05 3.64 2.70
C GLY A 155 -2.67 2.35 3.27
N HIS A 156 -3.09 1.43 2.40
CA HIS A 156 -3.56 0.10 2.83
C HIS A 156 -2.42 -0.79 3.34
N GLY A 157 -1.28 -0.83 2.63
CA GLY A 157 -0.10 -1.58 3.07
C GLY A 157 0.44 -1.12 4.43
N THR A 158 0.54 0.20 4.65
CA THR A 158 0.94 0.75 5.95
C THR A 158 -0.05 0.38 7.06
N ARG A 159 -1.36 0.55 6.82
CA ARG A 159 -2.40 0.19 7.80
C ARG A 159 -2.39 -1.30 8.15
N ALA A 160 -2.12 -2.17 7.18
CA ALA A 160 -2.00 -3.61 7.44
C ALA A 160 -0.87 -3.94 8.42
N LEU A 161 0.31 -3.32 8.26
CA LEU A 161 1.46 -3.53 9.16
C LEU A 161 1.23 -2.92 10.55
N GLU A 162 0.56 -1.77 10.63
CA GLU A 162 0.11 -1.20 11.91
C GLU A 162 -0.92 -2.11 12.59
N ALA A 163 -1.88 -2.64 11.84
CA ALA A 163 -2.87 -3.57 12.33
C ALA A 163 -2.22 -4.87 12.84
N ALA A 164 -1.22 -5.41 12.15
CA ALA A 164 -0.44 -6.56 12.61
C ALA A 164 0.21 -6.29 13.99
N SER A 165 0.73 -5.08 14.19
CA SER A 165 1.29 -4.65 15.48
C SER A 165 0.21 -4.53 16.57
N LYS A 166 -0.98 -4.05 16.22
CA LYS A 166 -2.13 -3.97 17.15
C LYS A 166 -2.66 -5.35 17.55
N VAL A 167 -2.73 -6.29 16.60
CA VAL A 167 -3.13 -7.69 16.87
C VAL A 167 -2.14 -8.36 17.82
N MET A 168 -0.84 -8.12 17.63
CA MET A 168 0.19 -8.61 18.54
C MET A 168 -0.02 -8.08 19.97
N LEU A 169 -0.35 -6.79 20.15
CA LEU A 169 -0.55 -6.18 21.48
C LEU A 169 -1.73 -6.75 22.26
N ALA A 170 -2.64 -7.46 21.59
CA ALA A 170 -3.71 -8.20 22.24
C ALA A 170 -3.25 -9.58 22.75
N GLN A 171 -1.99 -9.96 22.52
CA GLN A 171 -1.40 -11.25 22.87
C GLN A 171 -0.15 -11.07 23.77
N PRO A 172 0.22 -12.10 24.55
CA PRO A 172 1.38 -12.04 25.44
C PRO A 172 2.73 -12.07 24.71
N ASP A 173 2.78 -12.55 23.46
CA ASP A 173 4.01 -12.59 22.65
C ASP A 173 4.40 -11.18 22.20
N ASP A 174 5.69 -10.85 22.32
CA ASP A 174 6.23 -9.55 21.96
C ASP A 174 6.69 -9.47 20.49
N ARG A 175 6.55 -10.57 19.74
CA ARG A 175 6.98 -10.72 18.35
C ARG A 175 5.83 -10.67 17.35
N ILE A 176 6.05 -9.96 16.23
CA ILE A 176 5.13 -9.94 15.09
C ILE A 176 5.47 -11.13 14.17
N THR A 177 4.58 -12.11 14.13
CA THR A 177 4.69 -13.35 13.33
C THR A 177 3.98 -13.18 11.99
N LEU A 178 4.09 -14.19 11.11
CA LEU A 178 3.34 -14.22 9.85
C LEU A 178 1.83 -14.17 10.07
N ALA A 179 1.32 -14.83 11.12
CA ALA A 179 -0.10 -14.81 11.43
C ALA A 179 -0.56 -13.39 11.83
N HIS A 180 0.25 -12.64 12.58
CA HIS A 180 -0.03 -11.23 12.87
C HIS A 180 -0.08 -10.38 11.59
N VAL A 181 0.88 -10.56 10.68
CA VAL A 181 0.90 -9.87 9.37
C VAL A 181 -0.35 -10.22 8.56
N MET A 182 -0.70 -11.50 8.47
CA MET A 182 -1.90 -11.98 7.77
C MET A 182 -3.17 -11.35 8.35
N LEU A 183 -3.34 -11.35 9.66
CA LEU A 183 -4.52 -10.75 10.30
C LEU A 183 -4.58 -9.24 10.14
N GLY A 184 -3.43 -8.58 10.02
CA GLY A 184 -3.34 -7.16 9.65
C GLY A 184 -3.77 -6.89 8.21
N LEU A 185 -3.38 -7.75 7.27
CA LEU A 185 -3.82 -7.69 5.87
C LEU A 185 -5.32 -7.93 5.74
N LEU A 186 -5.87 -8.88 6.49
CA LEU A 186 -7.30 -9.23 6.51
C LEU A 186 -8.13 -8.26 7.37
N THR A 187 -7.82 -6.97 7.30
CA THR A 187 -8.66 -5.91 7.88
C THR A 187 -9.73 -5.50 6.87
N PRO A 188 -10.97 -5.23 7.31
CA PRO A 188 -12.03 -4.77 6.41
C PRO A 188 -11.66 -3.44 5.72
N GLY A 189 -12.12 -3.28 4.47
CA GLY A 189 -12.01 -2.04 3.70
C GLY A 189 -10.91 -2.02 2.65
N ASP A 190 -10.14 -3.10 2.47
CA ASP A 190 -9.24 -3.26 1.33
C ASP A 190 -9.94 -3.99 0.18
N GLU A 191 -10.51 -3.22 -0.76
CA GLU A 191 -11.27 -3.77 -1.88
C GLU A 191 -10.40 -4.51 -2.90
N LEU A 192 -9.15 -4.08 -3.10
CA LEU A 192 -8.25 -4.74 -4.04
C LEU A 192 -7.88 -6.12 -3.52
N LEU A 193 -7.53 -6.21 -2.24
CA LEU A 193 -7.28 -7.48 -1.58
C LEU A 193 -8.52 -8.37 -1.60
N ALA A 194 -9.70 -7.83 -1.28
CA ALA A 194 -10.97 -8.58 -1.32
C ALA A 194 -11.25 -9.17 -2.70
N ARG A 195 -11.17 -8.34 -3.76
CA ARG A 195 -11.37 -8.78 -5.15
C ARG A 195 -10.35 -9.83 -5.59
N THR A 196 -9.11 -9.72 -5.12
CA THR A 196 -8.05 -10.68 -5.45
C THR A 196 -8.29 -12.02 -4.76
N LEU A 197 -8.67 -12.00 -3.48
CA LEU A 197 -9.04 -13.21 -2.74
C LEU A 197 -10.25 -13.91 -3.38
N GLN A 198 -11.26 -13.16 -3.80
CA GLN A 198 -12.44 -13.69 -4.46
C GLN A 198 -12.10 -14.44 -5.75
N ARG A 199 -11.14 -13.94 -6.52
CA ARG A 199 -10.61 -14.64 -7.72
C ARG A 199 -9.94 -15.98 -7.39
N VAL A 200 -9.41 -16.12 -6.18
CA VAL A 200 -8.79 -17.36 -5.68
C VAL A 200 -9.83 -18.27 -4.98
N GLY A 201 -11.08 -17.83 -4.86
CA GLY A 201 -12.19 -18.63 -4.34
C GLY A 201 -12.44 -18.48 -2.84
N THR A 202 -11.92 -17.43 -2.20
CA THR A 202 -12.21 -17.12 -0.79
C THR A 202 -12.47 -15.62 -0.58
N ASP A 203 -13.03 -15.26 0.56
CA ASP A 203 -13.19 -13.87 0.99
C ASP A 203 -12.30 -13.55 2.20
N ILE A 204 -12.23 -12.26 2.57
CA ILE A 204 -11.48 -11.78 3.74
C ILE A 204 -11.96 -12.46 5.03
N GLU A 205 -13.27 -12.49 5.28
CA GLU A 205 -13.83 -12.98 6.55
C GLU A 205 -13.60 -14.49 6.77
N PRO A 206 -13.90 -15.39 5.81
CA PRO A 206 -13.59 -16.82 5.96
C PRO A 206 -12.10 -17.09 6.20
N LEU A 207 -11.23 -16.38 5.48
CA LEU A 207 -9.78 -16.52 5.61
C LEU A 207 -9.29 -16.01 6.97
N ARG A 208 -9.84 -14.89 7.44
CA ARG A 208 -9.55 -14.33 8.76
C ARG A 208 -9.96 -15.30 9.87
N ALA A 209 -11.17 -15.85 9.78
CA ALA A 209 -11.68 -16.84 10.73
C ALA A 209 -10.80 -18.09 10.78
N ALA A 210 -10.35 -18.59 9.62
CA ALA A 210 -9.45 -19.74 9.55
C ALA A 210 -8.08 -19.45 10.20
N VAL A 211 -7.50 -18.26 9.98
CA VAL A 211 -6.22 -17.88 10.60
C VAL A 211 -6.36 -17.73 12.13
N LEU A 212 -7.47 -17.15 12.61
CA LEU A 212 -7.73 -17.05 14.04
C LEU A 212 -7.92 -18.43 14.69
N ALA A 213 -8.61 -19.35 14.00
CA ALA A 213 -8.78 -20.72 14.47
C ALA A 213 -7.42 -21.43 14.59
N ASP A 214 -6.52 -21.25 13.63
CA ASP A 214 -5.17 -21.82 13.67
C ASP A 214 -4.36 -21.29 14.86
N LEU A 215 -4.43 -19.99 15.14
CA LEU A 215 -3.78 -19.40 16.32
C LEU A 215 -4.36 -19.93 17.63
N GLY A 216 -5.68 -20.12 17.71
CA GLY A 216 -6.34 -20.70 18.88
C GLY A 216 -6.08 -22.19 19.10
N GLN A 217 -5.61 -22.91 18.08
CA GLN A 217 -5.19 -24.32 18.18
C GLN A 217 -3.71 -24.48 18.58
N VAL A 218 -2.93 -23.42 18.46
CA VAL A 218 -1.47 -23.41 18.72
C VAL A 218 -1.15 -22.80 20.11
N ALA A 219 -2.15 -22.23 20.79
CA ALA A 219 -2.07 -21.71 22.16
C ALA A 219 -2.50 -22.75 23.20
#